data_AF-A0A380GXP5-F1
#
_entry.id   AF-A0A380GXP5-F1
#
_cell.length_a   1.000
_cell.length_b   1.000
_cell.length_c   1.000
_cell.angle_alpha   90.00
_cell.angle_beta   90.00
_cell.angle_gamma   90.00
#
_symmetry.space_group_name_H-M   'P 1'
#
loop_
_entity.id
_entity.type
_entity.pdbx_description
1 polymer ?
#
loop_
_entity_poly.entity_id
_entity_poly.type
_entity_poly.pdbx_seq_one_letter_code
_entity_poly.pdbx_strand_id
1 'polypeptide(L)'
;MAHITLNYLSQTLGMHQTLNVILPEDEIYFNSNQSAKPLNTLILLHGLSSDTHSYMRYTSVERYANAHQIAVVMPNADHSF
;
A
#
# COMPACT_ATOMS: atom_id res chain seq x y z
N MET A 1 -11.35 0.38 4.78
CA MET A 1 -10.01 0.77 4.29
C MET A 1 -10.13 1.03 2.81
N ALA A 2 -9.44 2.05 2.31
CA ALA A 2 -9.31 2.24 0.87
C ALA A 2 -8.21 1.31 0.34
N HIS A 3 -8.56 0.40 -0.57
CA HIS A 3 -7.60 -0.37 -1.35
C HIS A 3 -7.31 0.38 -2.66
N ILE A 4 -6.06 0.76 -2.86
CA ILE A 4 -5.63 1.66 -3.93
C ILE A 4 -4.55 0.96 -4.75
N THR A 5 -4.81 0.78 -6.04
CA THR A 5 -3.82 0.29 -7.01
C THR A 5 -3.33 1.46 -7.85
N LEU A 6 -2.03 1.71 -7.81
CA LEU A 6 -1.37 2.79 -8.54
C LEU A 6 -0.43 2.20 -9.59
N ASN A 7 -0.48 2.75 -10.80
CA ASN A 7 0.55 2.52 -11.82
C ASN A 7 1.22 3.85 -12.13
N TYR A 8 2.55 3.91 -12.06
CA TYR A 8 3.30 5.13 -12.25
C TYR A 8 4.62 4.88 -12.99
N LEU A 9 5.09 5.85 -13.77
CA LEU A 9 6.41 5.81 -14.40
C LEU A 9 7.49 6.09 -13.35
N SER A 10 8.24 5.04 -12.96
CA SER A 10 9.40 5.20 -12.08
C SER A 10 10.55 5.84 -12.84
N GLN A 11 10.96 7.05 -12.44
CA GLN A 11 12.11 7.73 -13.03
C GLN A 11 13.42 6.98 -12.76
N THR A 12 13.54 6.33 -11.59
CA THR A 12 14.72 5.56 -11.20
C THR A 12 14.88 4.30 -12.05
N LEU A 13 13.78 3.63 -12.39
CA LEU A 13 13.81 2.38 -13.18
C LEU A 13 13.59 2.62 -14.68
N GLY A 14 13.12 3.80 -15.07
CA GLY A 14 12.78 4.13 -16.45
C GLY A 14 11.57 3.35 -17.00
N MET A 15 10.70 2.81 -16.13
CA MET A 15 9.56 1.99 -16.53
C MET A 15 8.34 2.13 -15.61
N HIS A 16 7.17 1.74 -16.11
CA HIS A 16 5.92 1.77 -15.33
C HIS A 16 5.92 0.65 -14.30
N GLN A 17 5.80 1.01 -13.02
CA GLN A 17 5.64 0.08 -11.91
C GLN A 17 4.24 0.16 -11.33
N THR A 18 3.78 -0.98 -10.80
CA THR A 18 2.52 -1.08 -10.05
C THR A 18 2.81 -1.14 -8.55
N LEU A 19 2.00 -0.42 -7.78
CA LEU A 19 2.07 -0.30 -6.33
C LEU A 19 0.66 -0.51 -5.76
N ASN A 20 0.50 -1.39 -4.79
CA ASN A 20 -0.73 -1.49 -4.02
C ASN A 20 -0.56 -0.82 -2.66
N VAL A 21 -1.56 -0.05 -2.27
CA VAL A 21 -1.63 0.63 -0.98
C VAL A 21 -2.97 0.31 -0.34
N ILE A 22 -2.94 -0.10 0.92
CA ILE A 22 -4.14 -0.11 1.76
C ILE A 22 -4.04 1.04 2.75
N LEU A 23 -5.00 1.96 2.68
CA LEU A 23 -5.04 3.18 3.47
C LEU A 23 -6.19 3.10 4.50
N PRO A 24 -5.89 3.19 5.80
CA PRO A 24 -6.90 3.30 6.85
C PRO A 24 -7.78 4.54 6.65
N GLU A 25 -9.04 4.40 7.02
CA GLU A 25 -10.00 5.51 7.06
C GLU A 25 -10.07 6.07 8.47
N ASP A 26 -10.20 7.39 8.56
CA ASP A 26 -10.39 8.18 9.78
C ASP A 26 -11.31 9.34 9.41
N GLU A 27 -12.18 9.78 10.33
CA GLU A 27 -13.14 10.86 10.10
C GLU A 27 -12.45 12.16 9.64
N ILE A 28 -11.21 12.39 10.10
CA ILE A 28 -10.40 13.56 9.73
C ILE A 28 -10.18 13.61 8.20
N TYR A 29 -10.06 12.46 7.52
CA TYR A 29 -9.83 12.42 6.07
C TYR A 29 -11.06 12.80 5.24
N PHE A 30 -12.24 12.80 5.85
CA PHE A 30 -13.49 13.21 5.20
C PHE A 30 -13.88 14.66 5.56
N ASN A 31 -13.11 15.33 6.42
CA ASN A 31 -13.37 16.69 6.86
C ASN A 31 -12.39 17.69 6.21
N SER A 32 -12.87 18.47 5.24
CA SER A 32 -12.06 19.47 4.54
C SER A 32 -11.55 20.62 5.41
N ASN A 33 -12.12 20.82 6.60
CA ASN A 33 -11.71 21.87 7.54
C ASN A 33 -10.61 21.42 8.51
N GLN A 34 -10.20 20.14 8.45
CA GLN A 34 -9.15 19.59 9.28
C GLN A 34 -7.96 19.16 8.42
N SER A 35 -6.76 19.30 8.97
CA SER A 35 -5.55 18.80 8.31
C SER A 35 -5.48 17.28 8.42
N ALA A 36 -5.08 16.61 7.35
CA ALA A 36 -4.91 15.17 7.34
C ALA A 36 -3.89 14.73 8.41
N LYS A 37 -4.29 13.78 9.24
CA LYS A 37 -3.42 13.16 10.24
C LYS A 37 -2.46 12.17 9.55
N PRO A 38 -1.14 12.22 9.80
CA PRO A 38 -0.20 11.24 9.27
C PRO A 38 -0.43 9.86 9.88
N LEU A 39 -0.23 8.82 9.08
CA LEU A 39 -0.39 7.41 9.48
C LEU A 39 0.96 6.73 9.66
N ASN A 40 1.03 5.83 10.64
CA ASN A 40 2.11 4.86 10.69
C ASN A 40 2.06 4.01 9.42
N THR A 41 3.20 3.83 8.77
CA THR A 41 3.28 3.21 7.45
C THR A 41 4.25 2.04 7.46
N LEU A 42 3.79 0.89 6.96
CA LEU A 42 4.58 -0.32 6.74
C LEU A 42 4.88 -0.46 5.24
N ILE A 43 6.16 -0.58 4.90
CA ILE A 43 6.58 -1.04 3.56
C ILE A 43 6.71 -2.56 3.63
N LEU A 44 5.87 -3.26 2.85
CA LEU A 44 5.81 -4.71 2.85
C LEU A 44 6.33 -5.26 1.52
N LEU A 45 7.48 -5.92 1.58
CA LEU A 45 8.15 -6.51 0.41
C LEU A 45 7.69 -7.95 0.21
N HIS A 46 7.41 -8.30 -1.05
CA HIS A 46 7.05 -9.66 -1.43
C HIS A 46 8.29 -10.53 -1.66
N GLY A 47 8.10 -11.85 -1.72
CA GLY A 47 9.15 -12.80 -2.10
C GLY A 47 9.37 -12.89 -3.61
N LEU A 48 10.41 -13.63 -4.02
CA LEU A 48 10.84 -13.75 -5.42
C LEU A 48 9.76 -14.23 -6.40
N SER A 49 8.87 -15.12 -5.95
CA SER A 49 7.81 -15.71 -6.79
C SER A 49 6.45 -15.04 -6.61
N SER A 50 6.46 -13.78 -6.20
CA SER A 50 5.27 -12.99 -5.85
C SER A 50 5.35 -11.61 -6.49
N ASP A 51 4.27 -10.86 -6.32
CA ASP A 51 4.10 -9.51 -6.85
C ASP A 51 3.39 -8.62 -5.81
N THR A 52 3.09 -7.38 -6.22
CA THR A 52 2.34 -6.39 -5.42
C THR A 52 0.95 -6.85 -4.93
N HIS A 53 0.33 -7.88 -5.52
CA HIS A 53 -0.99 -8.37 -5.12
C HIS A 53 -0.94 -9.55 -4.14
N SER A 54 0.22 -10.15 -3.96
CA SER A 54 0.34 -11.47 -3.35
C SER A 54 -0.11 -11.48 -1.88
N TYR A 55 0.24 -10.46 -1.09
CA TYR A 55 -0.23 -10.36 0.30
C TYR A 55 -1.73 -10.13 0.39
N MET A 56 -2.32 -9.33 -0.50
CA MET A 56 -3.78 -9.11 -0.52
C MET A 56 -4.54 -10.40 -0.86
N ARG A 57 -4.00 -11.20 -1.79
CA ARG A 57 -4.67 -12.42 -2.27
C ARG A 57 -4.50 -13.62 -1.36
N TYR A 58 -3.34 -13.75 -0.72
CA TYR A 58 -2.97 -14.97 0.03
C TYR A 58 -2.89 -14.77 1.54
N THR A 59 -3.22 -13.57 2.04
CA THR A 59 -3.30 -13.29 3.48
C THR A 59 -4.53 -12.43 3.79
N SER A 60 -4.76 -12.12 5.07
CA SER A 60 -5.74 -11.11 5.49
C SER A 60 -5.06 -9.79 5.92
N VAL A 61 -3.99 -9.37 5.25
CA VAL A 61 -3.19 -8.19 5.64
C VAL A 61 -4.05 -6.94 5.86
N GLU A 62 -5.07 -6.70 5.03
CA GLU A 62 -5.98 -5.56 5.16
C GLU A 62 -6.73 -5.56 6.50
N ARG A 63 -7.23 -6.71 6.93
CA ARG A 63 -7.93 -6.85 8.22
C ARG A 63 -7.01 -6.52 9.40
N TYR A 64 -5.76 -6.95 9.35
CA TYR A 64 -4.79 -6.69 10.40
C TYR A 64 -4.35 -5.22 10.40
N ALA A 65 -4.07 -4.66 9.24
CA ALA A 65 -3.70 -3.25 9.08
C ALA A 65 -4.82 -2.32 9.59
N ASN A 66 -6.08 -2.63 9.28
CA ASN A 66 -7.24 -1.87 9.75
C ASN A 66 -7.35 -1.85 11.27
N ALA A 67 -7.15 -3.01 11.92
CA ALA A 67 -7.22 -3.13 13.37
C ALA A 67 -6.15 -2.31 14.11
N HIS A 68 -5.05 -1.99 13.44
CA HIS A 68 -3.92 -1.24 14.00
C HIS A 68 -3.75 0.18 13.45
N GLN A 69 -4.63 0.63 12.54
CA GLN A 69 -4.54 1.94 11.89
C GLN A 69 -3.17 2.18 11.22
N ILE A 70 -2.70 1.17 10.47
CA ILE A 70 -1.43 1.20 9.75
C ILE A 70 -1.71 1.23 8.24
N ALA A 71 -1.10 2.19 7.55
CA ALA A 71 -1.04 2.19 6.09
C ALA A 71 -0.02 1.14 5.62
N VAL A 72 -0.35 0.32 4.62
CA VAL A 72 0.59 -0.67 4.07
C VAL A 72 0.83 -0.37 2.60
N VAL A 73 2.11 -0.28 2.25
CA VAL A 73 2.59 -0.01 0.90
C VAL A 73 3.30 -1.27 0.38
N MET A 74 2.81 -1.83 -0.72
CA MET A 74 3.27 -3.10 -1.31
C MET A 74 3.81 -2.85 -2.73
N PRO A 75 5.09 -2.48 -2.89
CA PRO A 75 5.68 -2.24 -4.21
C PRO A 75 5.87 -3.54 -4.99
N ASN A 76 5.89 -3.45 -6.32
CA ASN A 76 6.37 -4.54 -7.16
C ASN A 76 7.89 -4.40 -7.40
N ALA A 77 8.62 -5.49 -7.17
CA ALA A 77 10.04 -5.63 -7.47
C ALA A 77 10.33 -6.77 -8.48
N ASP A 78 9.30 -7.40 -9.05
CA ASP A 78 9.44 -8.53 -9.98
C ASP A 78 10.37 -9.62 -9.41
N HIS A 79 11.42 -10.00 -10.15
CA HIS A 79 12.42 -10.97 -9.70
C HIS A 79 13.64 -10.33 -9.01
N SER A 80 13.53 -9.08 -8.57
CA SER A 80 14.59 -8.37 -7.84
C SER A 80 14.45 -8.59 -6.33
N PHE A 81 15.57 -8.86 -5.65
CA PHE A 81 15.67 -9.03 -4.19
C PHE A 81 16.78 -8.17 -3.60
#